data_AF-W3X3X1-F1
#
_entry.id   AF-W3X3X1-F1
#
_cell.length_a   1.000
_cell.length_b   1.000
_cell.length_c   1.000
_cell.angle_alpha   90.00
_cell.angle_beta   90.00
_cell.angle_gamma   90.00
#
_symmetry.space_group_name_H-M   'P 1'
#
loop_
_entity.id
_entity.type
_entity.pdbx_description
1 polymer ?
#
loop_
_entity_poly.entity_id
_entity_poly.type
_entity_poly.pdbx_seq_one_letter_code
_entity_poly.pdbx_strand_id
1 'polypeptide(L)'
;MSENLENTTGLQKSVSTAVQLAADYAHHAMKPDGHWLTELRATVGFTAGYICLRKMLGPPLSEKEAGKMAQWIQSRQNTSDGSWGLLPDRPGDVSTTTEGYFALKLLGVPTESYAMQRAQSFILSQGGISKMGVFTQLEYYEYAPLHKNKQMR
;
A
#
# COMPACT_ATOMS: atom_id res chain seq x y z
N MET A 1 -23.44 -2.43 -48.25
CA MET A 1 -23.27 -0.98 -47.98
C MET A 1 -24.25 -0.48 -46.92
N SER A 2 -25.46 -1.01 -46.85
CA SER A 2 -26.49 -0.74 -45.82
C SER A 2 -26.13 -1.24 -44.41
N GLU A 3 -25.52 -2.43 -44.29
CA GLU A 3 -25.18 -3.08 -43.02
C GLU A 3 -24.15 -2.29 -42.17
N ASN A 4 -23.24 -1.56 -42.83
CA ASN A 4 -22.25 -0.69 -42.16
C ASN A 4 -22.86 0.60 -41.60
N LEU A 5 -23.94 1.13 -42.21
CA LEU A 5 -24.62 2.33 -41.72
C LEU A 5 -25.46 2.04 -40.47
N GLU A 6 -26.14 0.89 -40.43
CA GLU A 6 -26.93 0.47 -39.27
C GLU A 6 -26.05 0.20 -38.05
N ASN A 7 -24.91 -0.46 -38.25
CA ASN A 7 -23.94 -0.73 -37.18
C ASN A 7 -23.32 0.57 -36.61
N THR A 8 -23.04 1.55 -37.48
CA THR A 8 -22.54 2.87 -37.07
C THR A 8 -23.58 3.65 -36.26
N THR A 9 -24.86 3.55 -36.63
CA THR A 9 -25.96 4.22 -35.93
C THR A 9 -26.22 3.61 -34.54
N GLY A 10 -26.15 2.27 -34.43
CA GLY A 10 -26.26 1.56 -33.16
C GLY A 10 -25.10 1.86 -32.20
N LEU A 11 -23.87 1.94 -32.72
CA LEU A 11 -22.69 2.32 -31.94
C LEU A 11 -22.79 3.77 -31.44
N GLN A 12 -23.19 4.72 -32.29
CA GLN A 12 -23.34 6.12 -31.92
C GLN A 12 -24.36 6.32 -30.79
N LYS A 13 -25.50 5.61 -30.85
CA LYS A 13 -26.51 5.63 -29.80
C LYS A 13 -25.98 5.06 -28.48
N SER A 14 -25.23 3.96 -28.56
CA SER A 14 -24.62 3.32 -27.39
C SER A 14 -23.58 4.22 -26.72
N VAL A 15 -22.71 4.86 -27.50
CA VAL A 15 -21.73 5.83 -27.00
C VAL A 15 -22.42 7.02 -26.33
N SER A 16 -23.46 7.58 -26.97
CA SER A 16 -24.21 8.72 -26.40
C SER A 16 -24.85 8.35 -25.06
N THR A 17 -25.40 7.13 -24.96
CA THR A 17 -25.99 6.61 -23.72
C THR A 17 -24.93 6.43 -22.64
N ALA A 18 -23.78 5.85 -22.97
CA ALA A 18 -22.68 5.65 -22.04
C ALA A 18 -22.11 6.98 -21.50
N VAL A 19 -21.98 7.99 -22.36
CA VAL A 19 -21.54 9.34 -21.97
C VAL A 19 -22.54 9.99 -21.02
N GLN A 20 -23.85 9.88 -21.31
CA GLN A 20 -24.87 10.44 -20.43
C GLN A 20 -24.84 9.79 -19.04
N LEU A 21 -24.78 8.45 -18.98
CA LEU A 21 -24.71 7.72 -17.72
C LEU A 21 -23.45 8.08 -16.92
N ALA A 22 -22.30 8.22 -17.59
CA ALA A 22 -21.06 8.62 -16.94
C ALA A 22 -21.12 10.06 -16.40
N ALA A 23 -21.69 10.99 -17.17
CA ALA A 23 -21.89 12.38 -16.75
C ALA A 23 -22.84 12.49 -15.56
N ASP A 24 -23.96 11.76 -15.61
CA ASP A 24 -24.93 11.71 -14.52
C ASP A 24 -24.26 11.13 -13.26
N TYR A 25 -23.54 10.01 -13.37
CA TYR A 25 -22.82 9.44 -12.23
C TYR A 25 -21.80 10.40 -11.64
N ALA A 26 -20.98 11.04 -12.47
CA ALA A 26 -19.98 12.00 -12.02
C ALA A 26 -20.67 13.17 -11.30
N HIS A 27 -21.74 13.73 -11.87
CA HIS A 27 -22.48 14.81 -11.24
C HIS A 27 -23.10 14.40 -9.89
N HIS A 28 -23.68 13.20 -9.79
CA HIS A 28 -24.23 12.69 -8.53
C HIS A 28 -23.16 12.39 -7.46
N ALA A 29 -21.94 12.04 -7.87
CA ALA A 29 -20.82 11.80 -6.96
C ALA A 29 -20.17 13.10 -6.44
N MET A 30 -20.50 14.25 -7.04
CA MET A 30 -19.96 15.56 -6.68
C MET A 30 -20.49 16.02 -5.31
N LYS A 31 -19.62 16.64 -4.50
CA LYS A 31 -19.97 17.24 -3.22
C LYS A 31 -20.67 18.60 -3.42
N PRO A 32 -21.39 19.13 -2.40
CA PRO A 32 -22.15 20.37 -2.53
C PRO A 32 -21.35 21.61 -2.95
N ASP A 33 -20.04 21.62 -2.70
CA ASP A 33 -19.07 22.67 -3.05
C ASP A 33 -18.38 22.42 -4.41
N GLY A 34 -18.80 21.40 -5.16
CA GLY A 34 -18.38 21.16 -6.54
C GLY A 34 -17.15 20.27 -6.71
N HIS A 35 -16.56 19.73 -5.64
CA HIS A 35 -15.42 18.82 -5.76
C HIS A 35 -15.83 17.34 -5.76
N TRP A 36 -14.94 16.48 -6.26
CA TRP A 36 -15.04 15.02 -6.11
C TRP A 36 -14.10 14.53 -5.02
N LEU A 37 -14.62 13.69 -4.13
CA LEU A 37 -13.82 12.99 -3.14
C LEU A 37 -13.88 11.50 -3.41
N THR A 38 -12.75 10.92 -3.78
CA THR A 38 -12.61 9.49 -4.07
C THR A 38 -11.50 8.86 -3.21
N GLU A 39 -11.54 7.55 -3.04
CA GLU A 39 -10.49 6.81 -2.33
C GLU A 39 -9.21 6.80 -3.17
N LEU A 40 -8.14 7.42 -2.65
CA LEU A 40 -6.79 7.24 -3.19
C LEU A 40 -6.24 5.91 -2.66
N ARG A 41 -6.21 4.89 -3.51
CA ARG A 41 -5.58 3.60 -3.18
C ARG A 41 -4.08 3.69 -3.39
N ALA A 42 -3.36 3.83 -2.28
CA ALA A 42 -1.91 3.91 -2.25
C ALA A 42 -1.26 2.63 -1.68
N THR A 43 0.06 2.56 -1.75
CA THR A 43 0.86 1.49 -1.13
C THR A 43 0.78 1.54 0.39
N VAL A 44 1.20 0.44 1.03
CA VAL A 44 1.45 0.45 2.47
C VAL A 44 2.61 1.35 2.88
N GLY A 45 3.48 1.73 1.94
CA GLY A 45 4.66 2.57 2.16
C GLY A 45 4.32 3.94 2.79
N PHE A 46 3.24 4.58 2.37
CA PHE A 46 2.81 5.85 2.99
C PHE A 46 2.46 5.70 4.47
N THR A 47 1.78 4.61 4.82
CA THR A 47 1.42 4.32 6.22
C THR A 47 2.66 3.91 7.00
N ALA A 48 3.56 3.13 6.39
CA ALA A 48 4.83 2.76 6.99
C ALA A 48 5.70 3.97 7.31
N GLY A 49 5.90 4.88 6.35
CA GLY A 49 6.63 6.13 6.55
C GLY A 49 5.99 7.01 7.62
N TYR A 50 4.65 7.08 7.68
CA TYR A 50 3.96 7.77 8.76
C TYR A 50 4.25 7.16 10.14
N ILE A 51 4.25 5.84 10.26
CA ILE A 51 4.59 5.13 11.51
C ILE A 51 6.04 5.42 11.91
N CYS A 52 6.98 5.35 10.96
CA CYS A 52 8.38 5.69 11.19
C CYS A 52 8.50 7.13 11.72
N LEU A 53 7.92 8.11 11.02
CA LEU A 53 7.94 9.52 11.43
C LEU A 53 7.30 9.74 12.81
N ARG A 54 6.15 9.11 13.10
CA ARG A 54 5.49 9.18 14.42
C ARG A 54 6.36 8.60 15.53
N LYS A 55 7.16 7.57 15.25
CA LYS A 55 8.09 6.98 16.21
C LYS A 55 9.36 7.83 16.40
N MET A 56 9.82 8.53 15.36
CA MET A 56 11.01 9.40 15.42
C MET A 56 10.72 10.75 16.07
N LEU A 57 9.66 11.43 15.62
CA LEU A 57 9.45 12.87 15.83
C LEU A 57 8.12 13.18 16.51
N GLY A 58 7.22 12.21 16.59
CA GLY A 58 5.84 12.41 17.02
C GLY A 58 5.55 11.93 18.44
N PRO A 59 4.38 12.31 18.98
CA PRO A 59 3.86 11.68 20.19
C PRO A 59 3.60 10.18 19.94
N PRO A 60 3.78 9.33 20.96
CA PRO A 60 3.53 7.90 20.85
C PRO A 60 2.14 7.61 20.26
N LEU A 61 2.07 6.63 19.38
CA LEU A 61 0.80 6.11 18.90
C LEU A 61 0.05 5.45 20.06
N SER A 62 -1.24 5.76 20.18
CA SER A 62 -2.11 5.00 21.07
C SER A 62 -2.20 3.54 20.62
N GLU A 63 -2.48 2.62 21.54
CA GLU A 63 -2.66 1.20 21.21
C GLU A 63 -3.74 0.99 20.14
N LYS A 64 -4.80 1.80 20.17
CA LYS A 64 -5.89 1.76 19.19
C LYS A 64 -5.41 2.18 17.79
N GLU A 65 -4.63 3.25 17.67
CA GLU A 65 -4.06 3.67 16.38
C GLU A 65 -3.07 2.62 15.87
N ALA A 66 -2.18 2.15 16.73
CA ALA A 66 -1.19 1.12 16.40
C ALA A 66 -1.87 -0.17 15.90
N GLY A 67 -2.88 -0.66 16.63
CA GLY A 67 -3.64 -1.84 16.25
C GLY A 67 -4.36 -1.70 14.91
N LYS A 68 -5.00 -0.55 14.66
CA LYS A 68 -5.67 -0.28 13.37
C LYS A 68 -4.70 -0.25 12.20
N MET A 69 -3.54 0.39 12.37
CA MET A 69 -2.54 0.45 11.31
C MET A 69 -1.91 -0.93 11.05
N ALA A 70 -1.61 -1.69 12.11
CA ALA A 70 -1.09 -3.05 11.96
C ALA A 70 -2.08 -3.98 11.24
N GLN A 71 -3.37 -3.90 11.59
CA GLN A 71 -4.43 -4.65 10.91
C GLN A 71 -4.57 -4.25 9.45
N TRP A 72 -4.52 -2.94 9.16
CA TRP A 72 -4.63 -2.45 7.79
C TRP A 72 -3.45 -2.91 6.93
N ILE A 73 -2.20 -2.77 7.41
CA ILE A 73 -1.02 -3.24 6.67
C ILE A 73 -1.12 -4.75 6.38
N GLN A 74 -1.45 -5.56 7.39
CA GLN A 74 -1.62 -7.01 7.22
C GLN A 74 -2.75 -7.36 6.25
N SER A 75 -3.86 -6.62 6.25
CA SER A 75 -4.99 -6.85 5.33
C SER A 75 -4.63 -6.62 3.86
N ARG A 76 -3.54 -5.90 3.59
CA ARG A 76 -3.04 -5.60 2.23
C ARG A 76 -1.93 -6.55 1.79
N GLN A 77 -1.54 -7.51 2.63
CA GLN A 77 -0.46 -8.45 2.32
C GLN A 77 -0.92 -9.46 1.27
N ASN A 78 -0.09 -9.69 0.25
CA ASN A 78 -0.35 -10.68 -0.78
C ASN A 78 -0.39 -12.09 -0.16
N THR A 79 -1.52 -12.79 -0.32
CA THR A 79 -1.72 -14.12 0.28
C THR A 79 -0.89 -15.21 -0.40
N SER A 80 -0.41 -14.98 -1.62
CA SER A 80 0.37 -15.94 -2.44
C SER A 80 1.85 -16.00 -2.06
N ASP A 81 2.50 -14.87 -1.80
CA ASP A 81 3.94 -14.78 -1.50
C ASP A 81 4.30 -14.01 -0.22
N GLY A 82 3.33 -13.33 0.42
CA GLY A 82 3.56 -12.54 1.63
C GLY A 82 4.17 -11.17 1.39
N SER A 83 4.21 -10.70 0.15
CA SER A 83 4.76 -9.39 -0.21
C SER A 83 3.72 -8.26 -0.10
N TRP A 84 4.20 -7.03 -0.26
CA TRP A 84 3.36 -5.87 -0.60
C TRP A 84 3.85 -5.25 -1.91
N GLY A 85 2.91 -4.91 -2.79
CA GLY A 85 3.20 -4.29 -4.10
C GLY A 85 2.99 -2.78 -4.13
N LEU A 86 3.42 -2.16 -5.23
CA LEU A 86 3.26 -0.71 -5.47
C LEU A 86 1.80 -0.27 -5.73
N LEU A 87 0.92 -1.22 -6.04
CA LEU A 87 -0.52 -1.01 -6.18
C LEU A 87 -1.23 -2.30 -5.75
N PRO A 88 -2.54 -2.24 -5.43
CA PRO A 88 -3.35 -3.43 -5.25
C PRO A 88 -3.19 -4.41 -6.43
N ASP A 89 -3.11 -5.70 -6.11
CA ASP A 89 -3.05 -6.80 -7.08
C ASP A 89 -1.83 -6.78 -8.02
N ARG A 90 -0.82 -5.96 -7.73
CA ARG A 90 0.48 -5.99 -8.43
C ARG A 90 1.45 -6.94 -7.73
N PRO A 91 2.45 -7.46 -8.48
CA PRO A 91 3.55 -8.21 -7.90
C PRO A 91 4.21 -7.46 -6.74
N GLY A 92 4.76 -8.23 -5.80
CA GLY A 92 5.49 -7.69 -4.66
C GLY A 92 6.67 -6.82 -5.07
N ASP A 93 6.88 -5.74 -4.31
CA ASP A 93 8.04 -4.87 -4.42
C ASP A 93 8.88 -5.00 -3.15
N VAL A 94 10.20 -5.16 -3.29
CA VAL A 94 11.11 -5.39 -2.15
C VAL A 94 11.16 -4.20 -1.20
N SER A 95 11.11 -2.99 -1.73
CA SER A 95 11.15 -1.76 -0.92
C SER A 95 9.87 -1.62 -0.10
N THR A 96 8.72 -1.70 -0.77
CA THR A 96 7.39 -1.62 -0.16
C THR A 96 7.16 -2.75 0.85
N THR A 97 7.63 -3.96 0.54
CA THR A 97 7.52 -5.11 1.47
C THR A 97 8.36 -4.88 2.72
N THR A 98 9.55 -4.28 2.57
CA THR A 98 10.42 -3.97 3.70
C THR A 98 9.83 -2.87 4.57
N GLU A 99 9.32 -1.80 3.97
CA GLU A 99 8.62 -0.72 4.68
C GLU A 99 7.44 -1.28 5.49
N GLY A 100 6.61 -2.13 4.87
CA GLY A 100 5.51 -2.81 5.56
C GLY A 100 5.98 -3.70 6.72
N TYR A 101 6.98 -4.54 6.49
CA TYR A 101 7.58 -5.39 7.52
C TYR A 101 8.15 -4.57 8.69
N PHE A 102 8.89 -3.51 8.38
CA PHE A 102 9.53 -2.66 9.36
C PHE A 102 8.50 -1.88 10.18
N ALA A 103 7.47 -1.34 9.55
CA ALA A 103 6.37 -0.68 10.22
C ALA A 103 5.62 -1.62 11.17
N LEU A 104 5.33 -2.86 10.76
CA LEU A 104 4.72 -3.87 11.64
C LEU A 104 5.61 -4.18 12.84
N LYS A 105 6.93 -4.30 12.63
CA LYS A 105 7.89 -4.48 13.71
C LYS A 105 7.88 -3.29 14.69
N LEU A 106 7.85 -2.05 14.19
CA LEU A 106 7.76 -0.84 15.02
C LEU A 106 6.45 -0.73 15.83
N LEU A 107 5.38 -1.31 15.30
CA LEU A 107 4.09 -1.42 15.99
C LEU A 107 4.04 -2.59 17.00
N GLY A 108 5.11 -3.39 17.10
CA GLY A 108 5.21 -4.49 18.06
C GLY A 108 4.64 -5.83 17.59
N VAL A 109 4.41 -6.00 16.28
CA VAL A 109 3.97 -7.29 15.73
C VAL A 109 5.11 -8.31 15.85
N PRO A 110 4.88 -9.51 16.43
CA PRO A 110 5.92 -10.52 16.61
C PRO A 110 6.52 -10.98 15.27
N THR A 111 7.85 -11.07 15.21
CA THR A 111 8.59 -11.52 14.01
C THR A 111 8.30 -12.97 13.63
N GLU A 112 7.84 -13.76 14.60
CA GLU A 112 7.46 -15.16 14.47
C GLU A 112 6.04 -15.34 13.94
N SER A 113 5.28 -14.24 13.81
CA SER A 113 3.94 -14.31 13.23
C SER A 113 4.01 -14.72 11.76
N TYR A 114 3.00 -15.45 11.31
CA TYR A 114 2.91 -15.96 9.94
C TYR A 114 3.08 -14.85 8.89
N ALA A 115 2.46 -13.69 9.10
CA ALA A 115 2.58 -12.53 8.22
C ALA A 115 4.04 -12.03 8.12
N MET A 116 4.73 -11.92 9.26
CA MET A 116 6.10 -11.40 9.32
C MET A 116 7.11 -12.37 8.68
N GLN A 117 6.98 -13.67 8.93
CA GLN A 117 7.89 -14.69 8.37
C GLN A 117 7.82 -14.76 6.83
N ARG A 118 6.62 -14.60 6.26
CA ARG A 118 6.45 -14.60 4.80
C ARG A 118 7.01 -13.36 4.15
N ALA A 119 6.75 -12.19 4.73
CA ALA A 119 7.36 -10.94 4.28
C ALA A 119 8.89 -11.01 4.33
N GLN A 120 9.46 -11.55 5.42
CA GLN A 120 10.90 -11.74 5.55
C GLN A 120 11.45 -12.69 4.48
N SER A 121 10.77 -13.81 4.22
CA SER A 121 11.17 -14.77 3.19
C SER A 121 11.16 -14.15 1.79
N PHE A 122 10.17 -13.32 1.48
CA PHE A 122 10.13 -12.55 0.23
C PHE A 122 11.29 -11.54 0.15
N ILE A 123 11.55 -10.78 1.21
CA ILE A 123 12.65 -9.80 1.24
C ILE A 123 13.99 -10.50 0.98
N LEU A 124 14.23 -11.65 1.61
CA LEU A 124 15.45 -12.43 1.43
C LEU A 124 15.57 -13.00 0.02
N SER A 125 14.48 -13.48 -0.58
CA SER A 125 14.48 -14.02 -1.95
C SER A 125 14.74 -12.95 -3.02
N GLN A 126 14.40 -11.68 -2.75
CA GLN A 126 14.63 -10.54 -3.63
C GLN A 126 16.01 -9.86 -3.46
N GLY A 127 16.94 -10.47 -2.72
CA GLY A 127 18.30 -9.93 -2.52
C GLY A 127 18.46 -8.98 -1.33
N GLY A 128 17.44 -8.90 -0.46
CA GLY A 128 17.50 -8.18 0.81
C GLY A 128 17.79 -6.68 0.66
N ILE A 129 18.49 -6.13 1.66
CA ILE A 129 18.70 -4.67 1.81
C ILE A 129 19.46 -4.06 0.63
N SER A 130 20.30 -4.84 -0.03
CA SER A 130 21.09 -4.40 -1.19
C SER A 130 20.27 -4.03 -2.41
N LYS A 131 18.99 -4.44 -2.49
CA LYS A 131 18.08 -4.19 -3.62
C LYS A 131 16.93 -3.23 -3.31
N MET A 132 16.90 -2.67 -2.09
CA MET A 132 15.86 -1.73 -1.67
C MET A 132 16.12 -0.31 -2.19
N GLY A 133 15.07 0.49 -2.32
CA GLY A 133 15.16 1.92 -2.60
C GLY A 133 15.94 2.67 -1.51
N VAL A 134 16.59 3.77 -1.88
CA VAL A 134 17.46 4.55 -0.99
C VAL A 134 16.73 5.02 0.27
N PHE A 135 15.46 5.41 0.16
CA PHE A 135 14.65 5.81 1.32
C PHE A 135 14.46 4.66 2.32
N THR A 136 14.10 3.48 1.83
CA THR A 136 13.96 2.27 2.64
C THR A 136 15.29 1.86 3.29
N GLN A 137 16.41 2.03 2.60
CA GLN A 137 17.74 1.78 3.17
C GLN A 137 18.06 2.75 4.31
N LEU A 138 17.80 4.06 4.14
CA LEU A 138 18.03 5.06 5.16
C LEU A 138 17.20 4.76 6.42
N GLU A 139 15.89 4.49 6.26
CA GLU A 139 15.01 4.11 7.38
C GLU A 139 15.54 2.86 8.12
N TYR A 140 15.98 1.85 7.37
CA TYR A 140 16.52 0.64 7.97
C TYR A 140 17.84 0.90 8.72
N TYR A 141 18.79 1.63 8.13
CA TYR A 141 20.10 1.89 8.73
C TYR A 141 20.04 2.81 9.94
N GLU A 142 19.08 3.72 10.00
CA GLU A 142 18.88 4.57 11.18
C GLU A 142 18.39 3.77 12.39
N TYR A 143 17.59 2.73 12.16
CA TYR A 143 16.98 1.93 13.23
C TYR A 143 17.65 0.58 13.54
N ALA A 144 18.42 0.01 12.60
CA ALA A 144 19.19 -1.21 12.82
C ALA A 144 20.23 -1.17 13.96
N PRO A 145 20.89 -0.03 14.30
CA PRO A 145 21.89 0.04 15.37
C PRO A 145 21.30 -0.17 16.77
N LEU A 146 19.99 0.04 16.97
CA LEU A 146 19.34 -0.08 18.29
C LEU A 146 19.21 -1.53 18.78
N HIS A 147 19.57 -2.53 17.98
CA HIS A 147 19.50 -3.95 18.35
C HIS A 147 20.86 -4.65 18.49
N LYS A 148 22.00 -3.97 18.23
CA LYS A 148 23.33 -4.59 18.40
C LYS A 148 23.88 -4.56 19.84
N ASN A 149 23.21 -3.92 20.79
CA ASN A 149 23.70 -3.77 22.17
C ASN A 149 22.94 -4.60 23.23
N LYS A 150 22.65 -5.88 22.96
CA LYS A 150 22.21 -6.81 24.03
C LYS A 150 22.76 -8.24 23.98
N GLN A 151 23.76 -8.52 23.14
CA GLN A 151 24.56 -9.75 23.26
C GLN A 151 26.02 -9.42 22.97
N MET A 152 26.71 -8.87 23.97
CA MET A 152 28.15 -8.99 24.21
C MET A 152 28.45 -8.34 25.56
N ARG A 153 28.05 -9.02 26.64
CA ARG A 153 28.76 -9.21 27.91
C ARG A 153 28.17 -10.43 28.58
#